data_AF-A0A968PCP7-F1
#
_entry.id   AF-A0A968PCP7-F1
#
_cell.length_a   1.000
_cell.length_b   1.000
_cell.length_c   1.000
_cell.angle_alpha   90.00
_cell.angle_beta   90.00
_cell.angle_gamma   90.00
#
_symmetry.space_group_name_H-M   'P 1'
#
loop_
_entity.id
_entity.type
_entity.pdbx_description
1 polymer ?
#
loop_
_entity_poly.entity_id
_entity_poly.type
_entity_poly.pdbx_seq_one_letter_code
_entity_poly.pdbx_strand_id
1 'polypeptide(L)'
;MMRDVFLEPASFDLAAKIVRDGLAYAERLGFSPDPEYHQARLLLAGANPDACTIPVPVGGKAGKPVYMPGPHDNVEHIVSILTQAVGPNGFELRQP
;
A
#
# COMPACT_ATOMS: atom_id res chain seq x y z
N MET A 1 18.12 17.26 -6.76
CA MET A 1 17.63 17.07 -8.14
C MET A 1 16.27 16.39 -8.04
N MET A 2 15.18 17.17 -8.11
CA MET A 2 13.84 16.61 -8.33
C MET A 2 13.84 16.01 -9.73
N ARG A 3 13.49 14.73 -9.86
CA ARG A 3 13.22 14.16 -11.18
C ARG A 3 11.92 14.80 -11.66
N ASP A 4 11.85 15.20 -12.92
CA ASP A 4 10.57 15.49 -13.54
C ASP A 4 9.75 14.20 -13.52
N VAL A 5 8.72 14.18 -12.67
CA VAL A 5 7.76 13.07 -12.59
C VAL A 5 6.63 13.43 -13.53
N PHE A 6 6.58 12.76 -14.68
CA PHE A 6 5.44 12.83 -15.58
C PHE A 6 4.36 11.87 -15.06
N LEU A 7 3.13 12.38 -14.90
CA LEU A 7 1.98 11.56 -14.58
C LEU A 7 1.48 10.90 -15.86
N GLU A 8 1.40 9.58 -15.84
CA GLU A 8 0.87 8.77 -16.93
C GLU A 8 -0.51 8.21 -16.55
N PRO A 9 -1.46 8.13 -17.49
CA PRO A 9 -2.73 7.44 -17.25
C PRO A 9 -2.49 5.96 -16.92
N ALA A 10 -3.08 5.49 -15.82
CA ALA A 10 -3.11 4.06 -15.52
C ALA A 10 -4.24 3.39 -16.33
N SER A 11 -3.95 2.20 -16.89
CA SER A 11 -5.03 1.33 -17.38
C SER A 11 -5.89 0.85 -16.19
N PHE A 12 -7.11 0.43 -16.46
CA PHE A 12 -8.00 -0.08 -15.42
C PHE A 12 -7.41 -1.33 -14.73
N ASP A 13 -6.79 -2.22 -15.51
CA ASP A 13 -6.09 -3.40 -14.98
C ASP A 13 -4.90 -3.03 -14.09
N LEU A 14 -4.14 -1.98 -14.45
CA LEU A 14 -3.03 -1.49 -13.63
C LEU A 14 -3.54 -0.88 -12.33
N ALA A 15 -4.60 -0.08 -12.37
CA ALA A 15 -5.20 0.50 -11.17
C ALA A 15 -5.71 -0.60 -10.21
N ALA A 16 -6.39 -1.62 -10.74
CA ALA A 16 -6.84 -2.76 -9.96
C ALA A 16 -5.67 -3.58 -9.39
N LYS A 17 -4.59 -3.77 -10.17
CA LYS A 17 -3.38 -4.45 -9.73
C LYS A 17 -2.68 -3.71 -8.60
N ILE A 18 -2.61 -2.37 -8.66
CA ILE A 18 -2.02 -1.55 -7.60
C ILE A 18 -2.75 -1.77 -6.27
N VAL A 19 -4.08 -1.72 -6.29
CA VAL A 19 -4.91 -1.94 -5.09
C VAL A 19 -4.73 -3.37 -4.57
N ARG A 20 -4.82 -4.39 -5.45
CA ARG A 20 -4.67 -5.79 -5.08
C ARG A 20 -3.31 -6.09 -4.45
N ASP A 21 -2.22 -5.69 -5.12
CA ASP A 21 -0.87 -6.01 -4.68
C ASP A 21 -0.54 -5.23 -3.39
N GLY A 22 -1.06 -4.00 -3.25
CA GLY A 22 -0.98 -3.23 -2.00
C GLY A 22 -1.70 -3.88 -0.83
N LEU A 23 -2.89 -4.44 -1.06
CA LEU A 23 -3.64 -5.19 -0.04
C LEU A 23 -2.93 -6.47 0.38
N ALA A 24 -2.43 -7.25 -0.58
CA ALA A 24 -1.66 -8.46 -0.29
C ALA A 24 -0.38 -8.14 0.51
N TYR A 25 0.24 -6.99 0.23
CA TYR A 25 1.37 -6.50 1.01
C TYR A 25 0.97 -6.11 2.44
N ALA A 26 -0.13 -5.37 2.61
CA ALA A 26 -0.66 -4.95 3.90
C ALA A 26 -1.08 -6.15 4.78
N GLU A 27 -1.73 -7.16 4.18
CA GLU A 27 -2.13 -8.40 4.85
C GLU A 27 -0.92 -9.14 5.44
N ARG A 28 0.16 -9.25 4.68
CA ARG A 28 1.43 -9.84 5.16
C ARG A 28 2.05 -9.10 6.35
N LEU A 29 1.72 -7.83 6.53
CA LEU A 29 2.17 -7.01 7.67
C LEU A 29 1.21 -7.07 8.86
N GLY A 30 0.07 -7.77 8.74
CA GLY A 30 -0.94 -7.86 9.79
C GLY A 30 -2.02 -6.78 9.73
N PHE A 31 -2.12 -6.02 8.63
CA PHE A 31 -3.20 -5.06 8.43
C PHE A 31 -4.37 -5.69 7.67
N SER A 32 -5.58 -5.31 8.07
CA SER A 32 -6.79 -5.54 7.29
C SER A 32 -7.17 -4.26 6.54
N PRO A 33 -7.82 -4.35 5.37
CA PRO A 33 -8.38 -3.17 4.73
C PRO A 33 -9.42 -2.49 5.62
N ASP A 34 -9.63 -1.20 5.36
CA ASP A 34 -10.76 -0.48 5.94
C ASP A 34 -12.09 -1.21 5.61
N PRO A 35 -13.06 -1.31 6.54
CA PRO A 35 -14.35 -1.96 6.27
C PRO A 35 -15.08 -1.43 5.02
N GLU A 36 -14.94 -0.14 4.70
CA GLU A 36 -15.55 0.48 3.52
C GLU A 36 -14.94 -0.04 2.19
N TYR A 37 -13.73 -0.60 2.23
CA TYR A 37 -13.10 -1.22 1.07
C TYR A 37 -13.98 -2.32 0.45
N HIS A 38 -14.76 -3.05 1.25
CA HIS A 38 -15.66 -4.09 0.75
C HIS A 38 -16.72 -3.57 -0.22
N GLN A 39 -17.13 -2.31 -0.06
CA GLN A 39 -18.03 -1.62 -0.98
C GLN A 39 -17.24 -0.99 -2.13
N ALA A 40 -16.14 -0.29 -1.82
CA ALA A 40 -15.32 0.41 -2.81
C ALA A 40 -14.73 -0.51 -3.88
N ARG A 41 -14.40 -1.77 -3.54
CA ARG A 41 -13.85 -2.75 -4.50
C ARG A 41 -14.75 -3.00 -5.71
N LEU A 42 -16.06 -2.72 -5.61
CA LEU A 42 -16.99 -2.84 -6.73
C LEU A 42 -16.65 -1.88 -7.89
N LEU A 43 -15.98 -0.76 -7.60
CA LEU A 43 -15.48 0.17 -8.62
C LEU A 43 -14.41 -0.45 -9.52
N LEU A 44 -13.80 -1.56 -9.09
CA LEU A 44 -12.79 -2.31 -9.84
C LEU A 44 -13.38 -3.54 -10.55
N ALA A 45 -14.70 -3.73 -10.52
CA ALA A 45 -15.35 -4.85 -11.17
C ALA A 45 -15.12 -4.80 -12.70
N GLY A 46 -14.72 -5.93 -13.28
CA GLY A 46 -14.43 -6.06 -14.71
C GLY A 46 -12.96 -5.84 -15.09
N ALA A 47 -12.11 -5.40 -14.16
CA ALA A 47 -10.66 -5.38 -14.37
C ALA A 47 -10.08 -6.81 -14.36
N ASN A 48 -9.01 -7.03 -15.13
CA ASN A 48 -8.17 -8.22 -15.09
C ASN A 48 -6.73 -7.85 -14.67
N PRO A 49 -6.46 -7.72 -13.37
CA PRO A 49 -5.13 -7.34 -12.88
C PRO A 49 -4.02 -8.35 -13.25
N ASP A 50 -4.37 -9.61 -13.54
CA ASP A 50 -3.41 -10.64 -13.98
C ASP A 50 -2.99 -10.47 -15.45
N ALA A 51 -3.76 -9.78 -16.28
CA ALA A 51 -3.36 -9.41 -17.63
C ALA A 51 -2.34 -8.27 -17.67
N CYS A 52 -2.20 -7.51 -16.58
CA CYS A 52 -1.26 -6.40 -16.50
C CYS A 52 0.17 -6.90 -16.19
N THR A 53 1.08 -6.75 -17.15
CA THR A 53 2.49 -7.16 -17.01
C THR A 53 3.37 -6.15 -16.29
N ILE A 54 2.88 -4.93 -16.07
CA ILE A 54 3.63 -3.88 -15.37
C ILE A 54 3.82 -4.31 -13.90
N PRO A 55 5.06 -4.37 -13.38
CA PRO A 55 5.31 -4.71 -11.98
C PRO A 55 4.87 -3.56 -11.07
N VAL A 56 4.17 -3.88 -10.00
CA VAL A 56 3.80 -2.92 -8.95
C VAL A 56 4.72 -3.12 -7.75
N PRO A 57 5.71 -2.24 -7.51
CA PRO A 57 6.47 -2.28 -6.28
C PRO A 57 5.58 -1.87 -5.10
N VAL A 58 5.69 -2.61 -4.00
CA VAL A 58 4.94 -2.37 -2.76
C VAL A 58 5.90 -2.06 -1.61
N GLY A 59 5.50 -1.14 -0.73
CA GLY A 59 6.37 -0.58 0.31
C GLY A 59 7.33 0.49 -0.23
N GLY A 60 8.20 0.97 0.65
CA GLY A 60 9.27 1.92 0.33
C GLY A 60 10.51 1.23 -0.23
N LYS A 61 11.68 1.79 0.10
CA LYS A 61 12.96 1.26 -0.38
C LYS A 61 13.11 -0.21 0.04
N ALA A 62 13.45 -1.08 -0.92
CA ALA A 62 13.59 -2.53 -0.71
C ALA A 62 12.32 -3.23 -0.17
N GLY A 63 11.13 -2.68 -0.42
CA GLY A 63 9.86 -3.26 0.06
C GLY A 63 9.59 -3.05 1.55
N LYS A 64 10.36 -2.16 2.19
CA LYS A 64 10.24 -1.82 3.61
C LYS A 64 8.97 -1.02 3.87
N PRO A 65 8.15 -1.34 4.89
CA PRO A 65 6.95 -0.54 5.20
C PRO A 65 7.33 0.90 5.51
N VAL A 66 6.50 1.84 5.05
CA VAL A 66 6.63 3.26 5.37
C VAL A 66 5.34 3.68 6.04
N TYR A 67 5.45 4.22 7.25
CA TYR A 67 4.32 4.74 8.00
C TYR A 67 4.49 6.24 8.19
N MET A 68 3.45 7.00 7.85
CA MET A 68 3.37 8.45 8.01
C MET A 68 2.17 8.74 8.91
N PRO A 69 2.39 9.08 10.20
CA PRO A 69 1.32 9.30 11.16
C PRO A 69 0.35 10.40 10.71
N GLY A 70 -0.92 10.04 10.59
CA GLY A 70 -2.02 10.97 10.41
C GLY A 70 -2.56 11.53 11.73
N PRO A 71 -3.34 12.62 11.70
CA PRO A 71 -3.90 13.27 12.90
C PRO A 71 -4.92 12.41 13.65
N HIS A 72 -5.42 11.33 13.05
CA HIS A 72 -6.43 10.44 13.63
C HIS A 72 -5.90 9.03 13.90
N ASP A 73 -4.62 8.78 13.65
CA ASP A 73 -4.04 7.45 13.79
C ASP A 73 -3.78 7.10 15.25
N ASN A 74 -4.07 5.86 15.62
CA ASN A 74 -3.48 5.27 16.81
C ASN A 74 -2.03 4.84 16.47
N VAL A 75 -1.11 5.79 16.59
CA VAL A 75 0.31 5.63 16.24
C VAL A 75 0.94 4.45 16.99
N GLU A 76 0.67 4.31 18.29
CA GLU A 76 1.23 3.23 19.10
C GLU A 76 0.79 1.85 18.60
N HIS A 77 -0.49 1.71 18.26
CA HIS A 77 -1.04 0.47 17.72
C HIS A 77 -0.40 0.10 16.36
N ILE A 78 -0.30 1.05 15.44
CA ILE A 78 0.29 0.82 14.11
C ILE A 78 1.77 0.47 14.22
N VAL A 79 2.53 1.19 15.06
CA VAL A 79 3.94 0.89 15.31
C VAL A 79 4.10 -0.49 15.95
N SER A 80 3.19 -0.91 16.83
CA SER A 80 3.19 -2.26 17.41
C SER A 80 3.03 -3.34 16.34
N ILE A 81 2.05 -3.21 15.44
CA ILE A 81 1.83 -4.14 14.32
C ILE A 81 3.09 -4.24 13.45
N LEU A 82 3.65 -3.09 13.03
CA LEU A 82 4.85 -3.07 12.21
C LEU A 82 6.06 -3.68 12.93
N THR A 83 6.23 -3.40 14.22
CA THR A 83 7.32 -3.97 15.02
C THR A 83 7.19 -5.49 15.12
N GLN A 84 5.97 -6.02 15.25
CA GLN A 84 5.72 -7.47 15.24
C GLN A 84 6.01 -8.10 13.88
N ALA A 85 5.62 -7.43 12.79
CA ALA A 85 5.77 -7.97 11.43
C ALA A 85 7.22 -7.95 10.92
N VAL A 86 7.96 -6.87 11.18
CA VAL A 86 9.28 -6.64 10.55
C VAL A 86 10.39 -6.25 11.55
N GLY A 87 10.09 -6.19 12.85
CA GLY A 87 11.02 -5.75 13.88
C GLY A 87 11.12 -4.23 14.01
N PRO A 88 11.74 -3.72 15.11
CA PRO A 88 11.76 -2.29 15.44
C PRO A 88 12.51 -1.42 14.41
N ASN A 89 13.45 -2.01 13.67
CA ASN A 89 14.19 -1.34 12.59
C ASN A 89 13.65 -1.69 11.19
N GLY A 90 12.56 -2.47 11.13
CA GLY A 90 12.00 -3.07 9.93
C GLY A 90 11.07 -2.18 9.13
N PHE A 91 10.68 -1.01 9.62
CA PHE A 91 9.86 -0.02 8.92
C PHE A 91 10.49 1.38 8.97
N GLU A 92 10.04 2.30 8.13
CA GLU A 92 10.39 3.72 8.17
C GLU A 92 9.22 4.52 8.74
N LEU A 93 9.46 5.23 9.85
CA LEU A 93 8.52 6.24 10.35
C LEU A 93 8.89 7.58 9.71
N ARG A 94 7.96 8.20 8.99
CA ARG A 94 8.13 9.52 8.38
C ARG A 94 7.29 10.54 9.11
N GLN A 95 7.86 11.72 9.36
CA GLN A 95 7.07 12.85 9.83
C GLN A 95 6.30 13.46 8.63
N PRO A 96 5.08 13.97 8.86
CA PRO A 96 4.33 14.69 7.84
C PRO A 96 5.04 15.96 7.36
#